data_AF-A0A3D0CVM2-F1
#
_entry.id   AF-A0A3D0CVM2-F1
#
_cell.length_a   1.000
_cell.length_b   1.000
_cell.length_c   1.000
_cell.angle_alpha   90.00
_cell.angle_beta   90.00
_cell.angle_gamma   90.00
#
_symmetry.space_group_name_H-M   'P 1'
#
loop_
_entity.id
_entity.type
_entity.pdbx_description
1 polymer ?
#
loop_
_entity_poly.entity_id
_entity_poly.type
_entity_poly.pdbx_seq_one_letter_code
_entity_poly.pdbx_strand_id
1 'polypeptide(L)'
;MPPRPRHRTQPPRRRRIRATETPRGLSYRSHFVLFPQGTKKEWYDAFWPYFEAFRTTRGESYDDAAKVHGDLGHTITAINVPDEAIEYMRSVNPDAEFDRIAAETPEALNAIALRRVREGRRFGPDEPPGPISPGRPEERPSSEPGYPIAPSSTPHKLGFYVHVPRFAVELAVRVVKPRVILAHAQDTSFWAKVRQVSPDSVIIGREYVPPGDQQNFMNNPEQVGHDFAERLLNHEISRSRVDGRSLFDAWMSFNEAIPGPQPYGSEPSAEDIERFTRYDRFQVAFATRLREGGFEPVAMNFATMNWAHGRDWLNYFKGTLETYNLLGFHEYGWPNMQGIGGKTGCLDYRKIMRDVRSVYGNKHTAVITECGLARLALTGSGGDVGYRVDPLITFADYWASLRWYNEELMRDDYVLGCCLYQVGHGPNWETFELAGTPIIDWIASLGS
;
A
#
# COMPACT_ATOMS: atom_id res chain seq x y z
N MET A 1 -33.96 -31.32 -57.28
CA MET A 1 -34.72 -31.29 -56.00
C MET A 1 -34.67 -29.88 -55.43
N PRO A 2 -35.80 -29.28 -55.02
CA PRO A 2 -35.84 -27.93 -54.47
C PRO A 2 -35.25 -27.88 -53.05
N PRO A 3 -34.75 -26.72 -52.58
CA PRO A 3 -34.23 -26.61 -51.22
C PRO A 3 -35.37 -26.61 -50.20
N ARG A 4 -35.22 -27.41 -49.14
CA ARG A 4 -36.18 -27.51 -48.03
C ARG A 4 -36.27 -26.18 -47.25
N PRO A 5 -37.45 -25.79 -46.74
CA PRO A 5 -37.62 -24.58 -45.95
C PRO A 5 -36.91 -24.73 -44.59
N ARG A 6 -36.19 -23.69 -44.17
CA ARG A 6 -35.53 -23.62 -42.86
C ARG A 6 -36.58 -23.42 -41.76
N HIS A 7 -36.68 -24.38 -40.85
CA HIS A 7 -37.46 -24.22 -39.62
C HIS A 7 -36.85 -23.13 -38.74
N ARG A 8 -37.64 -22.10 -38.43
CA ARG A 8 -37.35 -21.10 -37.41
C ARG A 8 -37.43 -21.78 -36.04
N THR A 9 -36.30 -21.96 -35.37
CA THR A 9 -36.26 -22.38 -33.96
C THR A 9 -36.74 -21.24 -33.06
N GLN A 10 -37.78 -21.49 -32.25
CA GLN A 10 -38.18 -20.55 -31.20
C GLN A 10 -37.09 -20.50 -30.13
N PRO A 11 -36.75 -19.31 -29.59
CA PRO A 11 -35.80 -19.22 -28.48
C PRO A 11 -36.38 -19.92 -27.23
N PRO A 12 -35.53 -20.57 -26.43
CA PRO A 12 -35.98 -21.29 -25.24
C PRO A 12 -36.64 -20.31 -24.26
N ARG A 13 -37.85 -20.66 -23.81
CA ARG A 13 -38.54 -19.93 -22.73
C ARG A 13 -37.64 -19.91 -21.51
N ARG A 14 -37.22 -18.71 -21.08
CA ARG A 14 -36.49 -18.50 -19.81
C ARG A 14 -37.32 -19.15 -18.69
N ARG A 15 -36.79 -20.20 -18.07
CA ARG A 15 -37.33 -20.75 -16.82
C ARG A 15 -37.33 -19.62 -15.79
N ARG A 16 -38.50 -19.24 -15.29
CA ARG A 16 -38.63 -18.44 -14.07
C ARG A 16 -37.89 -19.21 -12.97
N ILE A 17 -36.75 -18.68 -12.54
CA ILE A 17 -36.07 -19.13 -11.33
C ILE A 17 -37.07 -18.86 -10.20
N ARG A 18 -37.63 -19.92 -9.61
CA ARG A 18 -38.39 -19.79 -8.37
C ARG A 18 -37.43 -19.25 -7.32
N ALA A 19 -37.83 -18.20 -6.60
CA ALA A 19 -37.14 -17.73 -5.42
C ALA A 19 -36.84 -18.95 -4.53
N THR A 20 -35.57 -19.29 -4.40
CA THR A 20 -35.10 -20.34 -3.51
C THR A 20 -35.54 -19.97 -2.10
N GLU A 21 -36.21 -20.89 -1.42
CA GLU A 21 -36.62 -20.73 -0.02
C GLU A 21 -35.42 -20.27 0.80
N THR A 22 -35.56 -19.14 1.50
CA THR A 22 -34.56 -18.60 2.43
C THR A 22 -34.16 -19.72 3.39
N PRO A 23 -32.85 -19.96 3.62
CA PRO A 23 -32.40 -20.99 4.56
C PRO A 23 -33.11 -20.81 5.90
N ARG A 24 -33.95 -21.78 6.28
CA ARG A 24 -34.70 -21.73 7.54
C ARG A 24 -33.69 -21.75 8.69
N GLY A 25 -33.66 -20.69 9.50
CA GLY A 25 -33.08 -20.72 10.85
C GLY A 25 -31.93 -19.76 11.17
N LEU A 26 -31.51 -18.86 10.27
CA LEU A 26 -30.56 -17.80 10.64
C LEU A 26 -31.32 -16.49 10.86
N SER A 27 -31.57 -16.19 12.13
CA SER A 27 -32.10 -14.89 12.51
C SER A 27 -31.00 -13.83 12.36
N TYR A 28 -31.28 -12.71 11.67
CA TYR A 28 -30.32 -11.65 11.45
C TYR A 28 -30.99 -10.27 11.48
N ARG A 29 -30.22 -9.26 11.91
CA ARG A 29 -30.61 -7.85 11.75
C ARG A 29 -30.03 -7.35 10.43
N SER A 30 -30.90 -6.89 9.55
CA SER A 30 -30.50 -6.31 8.27
C SER A 30 -30.02 -4.87 8.43
N HIS A 31 -29.05 -4.47 7.61
CA HIS A 31 -28.49 -3.12 7.64
C HIS A 31 -28.20 -2.64 6.21
N PHE A 32 -28.88 -1.55 5.84
CA PHE A 32 -28.74 -0.88 4.55
C PHE A 32 -28.12 0.50 4.73
N VAL A 33 -27.14 0.85 3.88
CA VAL A 33 -26.56 2.19 3.81
C VAL A 33 -27.09 2.88 2.55
N LEU A 34 -27.87 3.92 2.74
CA LEU A 34 -28.53 4.64 1.66
C LEU A 34 -27.81 5.95 1.37
N PHE A 35 -27.41 6.12 0.12
CA PHE A 35 -26.92 7.40 -0.41
C PHE A 35 -28.03 8.10 -1.21
N PRO A 36 -27.90 9.41 -1.46
CA PRO A 36 -28.77 10.13 -2.38
C PRO A 36 -28.64 9.58 -3.80
N GLN A 37 -29.68 9.74 -4.62
CA GLN A 37 -29.61 9.35 -6.02
C GLN A 37 -28.58 10.18 -6.80
N GLY A 38 -27.79 9.52 -7.64
CA GLY A 38 -26.73 10.14 -8.42
C GLY A 38 -25.45 10.40 -7.61
N THR A 39 -25.25 9.68 -6.51
CA THR A 39 -24.06 9.85 -5.67
C THR A 39 -22.80 9.49 -6.44
N LYS A 40 -21.83 10.40 -6.42
CA LYS A 40 -20.54 10.19 -7.09
C LYS A 40 -19.73 9.09 -6.38
N LYS A 41 -18.91 8.37 -7.15
CA LYS A 41 -18.05 7.27 -6.66
C LYS A 41 -17.20 7.67 -5.45
N GLU A 42 -16.68 8.89 -5.40
CA GLU A 42 -15.83 9.39 -4.31
C GLU A 42 -16.51 9.31 -2.92
N TRP A 43 -17.84 9.47 -2.84
CA TRP A 43 -18.60 9.33 -1.59
C TRP A 43 -18.74 7.87 -1.15
N TYR A 44 -18.91 6.95 -2.11
CA TYR A 44 -18.86 5.51 -1.82
C TYR A 44 -17.48 5.07 -1.35
N ASP A 45 -16.43 5.59 -1.99
CA ASP A 45 -15.04 5.30 -1.63
C ASP A 45 -14.73 5.86 -0.24
N ALA A 46 -15.21 7.06 0.10
CA ALA A 46 -15.08 7.65 1.42
C ALA A 46 -15.73 6.82 2.53
N PHE A 47 -16.88 6.18 2.27
CA PHE A 47 -17.53 5.32 3.26
C PHE A 47 -17.08 3.86 3.18
N TRP A 48 -16.10 3.55 2.34
CA TRP A 48 -15.63 2.19 2.10
C TRP A 48 -15.13 1.45 3.35
N PRO A 49 -14.34 2.07 4.25
CA PRO A 49 -13.88 1.40 5.47
C PRO A 49 -15.04 0.84 6.31
N TYR A 50 -16.16 1.54 6.32
CA TYR A 50 -17.37 1.11 7.02
C TYR A 50 -18.02 -0.11 6.35
N PHE A 51 -18.08 -0.15 5.01
CA PHE A 51 -18.58 -1.31 4.27
C PHE A 51 -17.74 -2.56 4.50
N GLU A 52 -16.41 -2.41 4.53
CA GLU A 52 -15.51 -3.52 4.81
C GLU A 52 -15.70 -4.06 6.23
N ALA A 53 -15.75 -3.16 7.21
CA ALA A 53 -15.88 -3.54 8.62
C ALA A 53 -17.23 -4.20 8.94
N PHE A 54 -18.34 -3.65 8.43
CA PHE A 54 -19.69 -4.04 8.86
C PHE A 54 -20.49 -4.83 7.81
N ARG A 55 -19.90 -5.07 6.64
CA ARG A 55 -20.45 -5.88 5.53
C ARG A 55 -21.91 -5.53 5.23
N THR A 56 -22.21 -4.24 5.11
CA THR A 56 -23.59 -3.75 4.92
C THR A 56 -24.02 -3.81 3.46
N THR A 57 -25.34 -3.88 3.24
CA THR A 57 -25.92 -3.64 1.92
C THR A 57 -25.91 -2.13 1.67
N ARG A 58 -25.74 -1.69 0.41
CA ARG A 58 -25.74 -0.26 0.07
C ARG A 58 -26.41 0.01 -1.27
N GLY A 59 -26.92 1.22 -1.45
CA GLY A 59 -27.51 1.68 -2.71
C GLY A 59 -28.13 3.06 -2.62
N GLU A 60 -28.89 3.43 -3.65
CA GLU A 60 -29.55 4.75 -3.79
C GLU A 60 -31.08 4.66 -3.91
N SER A 61 -31.62 3.43 -3.91
CA SER A 61 -33.04 3.16 -4.09
C SER A 61 -33.74 3.15 -2.74
N TYR A 62 -34.64 4.12 -2.52
CA TYR A 62 -35.44 4.22 -1.30
C TYR A 62 -36.34 3.00 -1.11
N ASP A 63 -36.86 2.49 -2.21
CA ASP A 63 -37.67 1.27 -2.23
C ASP A 63 -36.88 0.04 -1.80
N ASP A 64 -35.64 -0.11 -2.29
CA ASP A 64 -34.81 -1.25 -1.93
C ASP A 64 -34.34 -1.14 -0.47
N ALA A 65 -33.98 0.07 -0.03
CA ALA A 65 -33.65 0.34 1.36
C ALA A 65 -34.83 -0.06 2.27
N ALA A 66 -36.06 0.40 1.99
CA ALA A 66 -37.21 0.11 2.84
C ALA A 66 -37.68 -1.36 2.83
N LYS A 67 -37.44 -2.10 1.73
CA LYS A 67 -37.96 -3.47 1.55
C LYS A 67 -37.06 -4.58 2.14
N VAL A 68 -35.78 -4.32 2.35
CA VAL A 68 -34.86 -5.33 2.90
C VAL A 68 -35.16 -5.51 4.39
N HIS A 69 -35.56 -6.71 4.83
CA HIS A 69 -35.79 -6.97 6.25
C HIS A 69 -35.17 -8.30 6.71
N GLY A 70 -34.41 -8.21 7.80
CA GLY A 70 -34.08 -9.35 8.65
C GLY A 70 -35.13 -9.49 9.74
N ASP A 71 -35.27 -10.68 10.30
CA ASP A 71 -36.22 -10.99 11.37
C ASP A 71 -35.85 -10.41 12.74
N LEU A 72 -34.60 -9.96 12.94
CA LEU A 72 -34.16 -9.23 14.14
C LEU A 72 -34.23 -7.70 14.00
N GLY A 73 -34.89 -7.23 12.94
CA GLY A 73 -35.06 -5.81 12.63
C GLY A 73 -34.27 -5.32 11.42
N HIS A 74 -34.47 -4.05 11.11
CA HIS A 74 -33.89 -3.38 9.97
C HIS A 74 -33.40 -1.99 10.36
N THR A 75 -32.14 -1.70 10.02
CA THR A 75 -31.55 -0.36 10.22
C THR A 75 -31.12 0.22 8.87
N ILE A 76 -31.51 1.47 8.62
CA ILE A 76 -31.11 2.25 7.45
C ILE A 76 -30.19 3.38 7.90
N THR A 77 -28.92 3.31 7.52
CA THR A 77 -27.98 4.44 7.67
C THR A 77 -28.10 5.34 6.45
N ALA A 78 -28.77 6.47 6.61
CA ALA A 78 -29.07 7.43 5.57
C ALA A 78 -28.01 8.55 5.56
N ILE A 79 -27.17 8.56 4.53
CA ILE A 79 -26.07 9.53 4.38
C ILE A 79 -26.56 10.67 3.49
N ASN A 80 -26.66 11.90 4.02
CA ASN A 80 -27.11 13.08 3.26
C ASN A 80 -28.45 12.91 2.52
N VAL A 81 -29.29 11.97 2.96
CA VAL A 81 -30.62 11.71 2.38
C VAL A 81 -31.59 12.77 2.91
N PRO A 82 -32.41 13.39 2.04
CA PRO A 82 -33.30 14.45 2.46
C PRO A 82 -34.45 13.91 3.32
N ASP A 83 -35.05 14.79 4.13
CA ASP A 83 -36.04 14.42 5.15
C ASP A 83 -37.29 13.78 4.54
N GLU A 84 -37.76 14.30 3.40
CA GLU A 84 -38.92 13.76 2.69
C GLU A 84 -38.74 12.30 2.25
N ALA A 85 -37.52 11.89 1.90
CA ALA A 85 -37.23 10.52 1.51
C ALA A 85 -37.25 9.59 2.74
N ILE A 86 -36.81 10.10 3.90
CA ILE A 86 -36.86 9.37 5.17
C ILE A 86 -38.31 9.21 5.64
N GLU A 87 -39.13 10.26 5.51
CA GLU A 87 -40.57 10.19 5.77
C GLU A 87 -41.28 9.17 4.87
N TYR A 88 -40.95 9.17 3.58
CA TYR A 88 -41.44 8.15 2.65
C TYR A 88 -41.07 6.74 3.11
N MET A 89 -39.78 6.47 3.41
CA MET A 89 -39.36 5.13 3.84
C MET A 89 -40.01 4.70 5.16
N ARG A 90 -40.25 5.62 6.11
CA ARG A 90 -41.02 5.35 7.34
C ARG A 90 -42.47 4.97 7.06
N SER A 91 -43.08 5.57 6.04
CA SER A 91 -44.45 5.21 5.64
C SER A 91 -44.52 3.80 5.03
N VAL A 92 -43.44 3.35 4.38
CA VAL A 92 -43.34 2.02 3.75
C VAL A 92 -42.92 0.94 4.75
N ASN A 93 -41.99 1.27 5.66
CA ASN A 93 -41.48 0.36 6.68
C ASN A 93 -41.38 1.10 8.04
N PRO A 94 -42.48 1.15 8.82
CA PRO A 94 -42.54 1.90 10.07
C PRO A 94 -41.66 1.30 11.18
N ASP A 95 -41.27 0.03 11.06
CA ASP A 95 -40.45 -0.68 12.03
C ASP A 95 -38.94 -0.51 11.76
N ALA A 96 -38.55 0.16 10.67
CA ALA A 96 -37.15 0.44 10.36
C ALA A 96 -36.56 1.50 11.30
N GLU A 97 -35.38 1.20 11.85
CA GLU A 97 -34.57 2.17 12.58
C GLU A 97 -33.77 3.03 11.59
N PHE A 98 -33.79 4.35 11.78
CA PHE A 98 -33.05 5.27 10.93
C PHE A 98 -31.88 5.88 11.67
N ASP A 99 -30.70 5.70 11.09
CA ASP A 99 -29.46 6.32 11.51
C ASP A 99 -29.07 7.37 10.47
N ARG A 100 -28.81 8.60 10.90
CA ARG A 100 -28.59 9.73 9.98
C ARG A 100 -27.14 10.17 10.07
N ILE A 101 -26.51 10.28 8.89
CA ILE A 101 -25.18 10.85 8.74
C ILE A 101 -25.29 12.08 7.85
N ALA A 102 -24.85 13.22 8.35
CA ALA A 102 -24.66 14.43 7.57
C ALA A 102 -23.15 14.68 7.40
N ALA A 103 -22.72 14.84 6.16
CA ALA A 103 -21.33 15.14 5.81
C ALA A 103 -21.28 16.08 4.60
N GLU A 104 -20.59 17.21 4.74
CA GLU A 104 -20.50 18.21 3.67
C GLU A 104 -19.51 17.80 2.57
N THR A 105 -18.53 16.95 2.89
CA THR A 105 -17.52 16.47 1.94
C THR A 105 -17.26 14.96 2.10
N PRO A 106 -16.70 14.29 1.06
CA PRO A 106 -16.25 12.90 1.19
C PRO A 106 -15.24 12.69 2.33
N GLU A 107 -14.36 13.65 2.59
CA GLU A 107 -13.39 13.58 3.69
C GLU A 107 -14.08 13.59 5.05
N ALA A 108 -15.08 14.46 5.24
CA ALA A 108 -15.89 14.48 6.45
C ALA A 108 -16.66 13.16 6.64
N LEU A 109 -17.21 12.61 5.55
CA LEU A 109 -17.89 11.32 5.58
C LEU A 109 -16.93 10.18 5.95
N ASN A 110 -15.73 10.17 5.38
CA ASN A 110 -14.71 9.19 5.70
C ASN A 110 -14.27 9.29 7.17
N ALA A 111 -14.14 10.51 7.71
CA ALA A 111 -13.83 10.70 9.13
C ALA A 111 -14.91 10.09 10.04
N ILE A 112 -16.21 10.23 9.69
CA ILE A 112 -17.32 9.59 10.40
C ILE A 112 -17.22 8.06 10.28
N ALA A 113 -16.98 7.53 9.07
CA ALA A 113 -16.80 6.10 8.84
C ALA A 113 -15.69 5.51 9.71
N LEU A 114 -14.50 6.12 9.68
CA LEU A 114 -13.33 5.66 10.44
C LEU A 114 -13.57 5.70 11.94
N ARG A 115 -14.19 6.78 12.46
CA ARG A 115 -14.55 6.88 13.88
C ARG A 115 -15.47 5.73 14.29
N ARG A 116 -16.54 5.48 13.53
CA ARG A 116 -17.49 4.41 13.80
C ARG A 116 -16.84 3.02 13.76
N VAL A 117 -15.99 2.77 12.77
CA VAL A 117 -15.22 1.52 12.68
C VAL A 117 -14.33 1.34 13.90
N ARG A 118 -13.59 2.39 14.31
CA ARG A 118 -12.71 2.38 15.48
C ARG A 118 -13.47 2.08 16.77
N GLU A 119 -14.68 2.61 16.91
CA GLU A 119 -15.55 2.43 18.09
C GLU A 119 -16.36 1.13 18.03
N GLY A 120 -16.26 0.34 16.95
CA GLY A 120 -17.14 -0.81 16.71
C GLY A 120 -18.62 -0.41 16.59
N ARG A 121 -18.91 0.87 16.34
CA ARG A 121 -20.25 1.44 16.32
C ARG A 121 -20.87 1.25 14.94
N ARG A 122 -21.70 0.22 14.82
CA ARG A 122 -22.37 -0.08 13.55
C ARG A 122 -23.38 1.00 13.16
N PHE A 123 -24.23 1.48 14.06
CA PHE A 123 -25.20 2.55 13.78
C PHE A 123 -25.50 3.34 15.07
N GLY A 124 -26.15 4.50 14.93
CA GLY A 124 -26.55 5.38 16.03
C GLY A 124 -26.05 6.81 15.87
N PRO A 125 -26.57 7.77 16.67
CA PRO A 125 -26.29 9.19 16.47
C PRO A 125 -24.79 9.51 16.55
N ASP A 126 -24.32 10.34 15.62
CA ASP A 126 -22.99 10.92 15.68
C ASP A 126 -23.02 12.15 16.61
N GLU A 127 -22.35 12.07 17.76
CA GLU A 127 -22.05 13.27 18.54
C GLU A 127 -21.03 14.14 17.77
N PRO A 128 -21.20 15.47 17.75
CA PRO A 128 -20.30 16.36 17.03
C PRO A 128 -18.88 16.28 17.61
N PRO A 129 -17.83 16.27 16.76
CA PRO A 129 -16.45 16.27 17.24
C PRO A 129 -16.15 17.57 18.00
N GLY A 130 -15.48 17.46 19.14
CA GLY A 130 -14.92 18.62 19.84
C GLY A 130 -13.85 19.35 18.99
N PRO A 131 -13.64 20.65 19.22
CA PRO A 131 -12.73 21.45 18.39
C PRO A 131 -11.26 21.02 18.53
N ILE A 132 -10.56 20.92 17.40
CA ILE A 132 -9.12 20.66 17.31
C ILE A 132 -8.39 22.00 17.10
N SER A 133 -7.43 22.34 17.97
CA SER A 133 -6.63 23.58 17.89
C SER A 133 -5.41 23.42 16.97
N PRO A 134 -5.10 24.39 16.10
CA PRO A 134 -3.91 24.36 15.25
C PRO A 134 -2.68 24.95 15.96
N GLY A 135 -1.57 24.19 15.96
CA GLY A 135 -0.24 24.63 16.39
C GLY A 135 0.54 25.35 15.29
N ARG A 136 1.44 26.26 15.68
CA ARG A 136 2.20 27.20 14.84
C ARG A 136 3.60 26.64 14.49
N PRO A 137 4.18 26.88 13.30
CA PRO A 137 5.51 26.39 12.95
C PRO A 137 6.63 27.36 13.33
N GLU A 138 7.79 26.81 13.69
CA GLU A 138 9.05 27.51 13.94
C GLU A 138 10.11 27.10 12.89
N GLU A 139 10.83 28.08 12.34
CA GLU A 139 11.90 27.91 11.33
C GLU A 139 13.30 27.83 11.98
N ARG A 140 14.21 27.01 11.41
CA ARG A 140 15.67 27.28 11.37
C ARG A 140 16.46 26.29 10.46
N PRO A 141 17.78 26.50 10.18
CA PRO A 141 18.29 26.81 8.83
C PRO A 141 19.22 25.74 8.21
N SER A 142 19.63 26.03 6.97
CA SER A 142 20.34 25.24 5.96
C SER A 142 21.85 25.00 6.15
N SER A 143 22.37 23.89 5.58
CA SER A 143 23.76 23.80 5.05
C SER A 143 23.92 22.74 3.93
N GLU A 144 24.88 23.01 3.03
CA GLU A 144 25.18 22.50 1.67
C GLU A 144 25.86 21.09 1.55
N PRO A 145 26.53 20.71 0.42
CA PRO A 145 25.96 20.14 -0.79
C PRO A 145 26.51 18.72 -1.03
N GLY A 146 25.77 17.71 -0.58
CA GLY A 146 25.59 16.46 -1.32
C GLY A 146 24.16 16.49 -1.86
N TYR A 147 23.87 15.90 -3.02
CA TYR A 147 22.53 15.91 -3.62
C TYR A 147 21.45 15.70 -2.53
N PRO A 148 20.68 16.73 -2.15
CA PRO A 148 19.97 16.68 -0.90
C PRO A 148 18.65 15.98 -1.18
N ILE A 149 18.50 14.75 -0.71
CA ILE A 149 17.21 14.44 -0.12
C ILE A 149 17.09 15.45 1.02
N ALA A 150 16.30 16.50 0.79
CA ALA A 150 16.13 17.58 1.75
C ALA A 150 15.87 16.97 3.14
N PRO A 151 16.43 17.54 4.22
CA PRO A 151 16.08 17.12 5.57
C PRO A 151 14.55 17.15 5.68
N SER A 152 13.95 15.98 5.84
CA SER A 152 12.51 15.85 5.95
C SER A 152 12.09 16.42 7.30
N SER A 153 11.11 17.32 7.29
CA SER A 153 10.46 17.82 8.50
C SER A 153 9.55 16.78 9.15
N THR A 154 9.38 15.60 8.55
CA THR A 154 8.56 14.52 9.09
C THR A 154 9.31 13.89 10.27
N PRO A 155 8.75 13.87 11.50
CA PRO A 155 9.44 13.37 12.69
C PRO A 155 9.48 11.84 12.78
N HIS A 156 9.13 11.13 11.70
CA HIS A 156 9.13 9.69 11.61
C HIS A 156 9.63 9.21 10.24
N LYS A 157 10.03 7.94 10.20
CA LYS A 157 10.55 7.24 9.01
C LYS A 157 9.55 6.24 8.41
N LEU A 158 8.35 6.13 8.98
CA LEU A 158 7.26 5.33 8.42
C LEU A 158 6.70 5.97 7.15
N GLY A 159 6.87 5.28 6.03
CA GLY A 159 6.38 5.63 4.71
C GLY A 159 5.50 4.53 4.13
N PHE A 160 5.09 4.66 2.86
CA PHE A 160 4.04 3.80 2.30
C PHE A 160 4.52 3.02 1.08
N TYR A 161 4.15 1.74 1.01
CA TYR A 161 4.08 1.03 -0.25
C TYR A 161 2.67 1.15 -0.81
N VAL A 162 2.55 1.68 -2.02
CA VAL A 162 1.27 1.82 -2.73
C VAL A 162 1.27 0.95 -3.99
N HIS A 163 0.40 -0.06 -3.99
CA HIS A 163 0.22 -0.94 -5.14
C HIS A 163 -0.91 -0.45 -6.05
N VAL A 164 -2.07 -0.11 -5.47
CA VAL A 164 -3.25 0.34 -6.22
C VAL A 164 -3.66 1.74 -5.78
N PRO A 165 -3.66 2.73 -6.69
CA PRO A 165 -4.23 4.06 -6.47
C PRO A 165 -5.71 4.01 -6.03
N ARG A 166 -6.03 4.60 -4.88
CA ARG A 166 -7.41 4.73 -4.36
C ARG A 166 -7.55 5.99 -3.50
N PHE A 167 -8.78 6.48 -3.33
CA PHE A 167 -9.06 7.66 -2.49
C PHE A 167 -8.53 7.51 -1.05
N ALA A 168 -8.71 6.33 -0.42
CA ALA A 168 -8.20 6.07 0.93
C ALA A 168 -6.67 6.20 1.02
N VAL A 169 -5.94 5.92 -0.07
CA VAL A 169 -4.48 6.11 -0.14
C VAL A 169 -4.14 7.59 -0.24
N GLU A 170 -4.83 8.34 -1.09
CA GLU A 170 -4.65 9.80 -1.20
C GLU A 170 -4.86 10.46 0.17
N LEU A 171 -5.92 10.07 0.88
CA LEU A 171 -6.20 10.58 2.22
C LEU A 171 -5.11 10.20 3.22
N ALA A 172 -4.66 8.93 3.22
CA ALA A 172 -3.57 8.48 4.07
C ALA A 172 -2.29 9.31 3.83
N VAL A 173 -1.93 9.55 2.57
CA VAL A 173 -0.77 10.40 2.21
C VAL A 173 -0.98 11.83 2.71
N ARG A 174 -2.16 12.41 2.51
CA ARG A 174 -2.47 13.78 2.92
C ARG A 174 -2.32 13.99 4.43
N VAL A 175 -2.74 13.02 5.24
CA VAL A 175 -2.68 13.14 6.71
C VAL A 175 -1.31 12.76 7.28
N VAL A 176 -0.63 11.76 6.71
CA VAL A 176 0.68 11.30 7.22
C VAL A 176 1.85 12.09 6.66
N LYS A 177 1.77 12.53 5.39
CA LYS A 177 2.88 13.13 4.63
C LYS A 177 4.16 12.27 4.73
N PRO A 178 4.10 11.00 4.29
CA PRO A 178 5.17 10.03 4.48
C PRO A 178 6.47 10.51 3.84
N ARG A 179 7.60 10.32 4.52
CA ARG A 179 8.91 10.75 4.01
C ARG A 179 9.30 10.01 2.72
N VAL A 180 8.94 8.74 2.60
CA VAL A 180 9.22 7.90 1.44
C VAL A 180 7.95 7.15 1.02
N ILE A 181 7.73 7.03 -0.29
CA ILE A 181 6.66 6.22 -0.87
C ILE A 181 7.27 5.33 -1.94
N LEU A 182 7.07 4.01 -1.85
CA LEU A 182 7.28 3.09 -2.96
C LEU A 182 5.96 2.92 -3.73
N ALA A 183 6.01 3.09 -5.04
CA ALA A 183 4.84 3.24 -5.87
C ALA A 183 4.89 2.31 -7.07
N HIS A 184 3.84 1.53 -7.30
CA HIS A 184 3.60 0.99 -8.62
C HIS A 184 3.32 2.13 -9.61
N ALA A 185 4.01 2.10 -10.75
CA ALA A 185 3.93 3.11 -11.80
C ALA A 185 2.61 3.06 -12.58
N GLN A 186 1.52 3.40 -11.91
CA GLN A 186 0.15 3.39 -12.46
C GLN A 186 -0.52 4.72 -12.16
N ASP A 187 -1.36 5.19 -13.07
CA ASP A 187 -2.20 6.40 -12.90
C ASP A 187 -1.41 7.70 -12.62
N THR A 188 -0.94 8.33 -13.69
CA THR A 188 -0.26 9.63 -13.66
C THR A 188 -1.09 10.72 -12.93
N SER A 189 -2.43 10.68 -13.06
CA SER A 189 -3.31 11.68 -12.45
C SER A 189 -3.36 11.53 -10.93
N PHE A 190 -3.40 10.30 -10.43
CA PHE A 190 -3.31 10.04 -8.98
C PHE A 190 -1.98 10.53 -8.41
N TRP A 191 -0.86 10.21 -9.05
CA TRP A 191 0.46 10.61 -8.54
C TRP A 191 0.69 12.12 -8.62
N ALA A 192 0.08 12.82 -9.57
CA ALA A 192 0.04 14.28 -9.56
C ALA A 192 -0.64 14.83 -8.29
N LYS A 193 -1.78 14.26 -7.87
CA LYS A 193 -2.44 14.65 -6.62
C LYS A 193 -1.60 14.33 -5.40
N VAL A 194 -0.99 13.14 -5.33
CA VAL A 194 -0.07 12.75 -4.25
C VAL A 194 1.07 13.76 -4.13
N ARG A 195 1.70 14.14 -5.26
CA ARG A 195 2.78 15.13 -5.26
C ARG A 195 2.32 16.50 -4.78
N GLN A 196 1.09 16.93 -5.09
CA GLN A 196 0.54 18.19 -4.58
C GLN A 196 0.33 18.18 -3.06
N VAL A 197 -0.15 17.07 -2.50
CA VAL A 197 -0.48 17.00 -1.05
C VAL A 197 0.73 16.64 -0.18
N SER A 198 1.74 16.01 -0.77
CA SER A 198 2.98 15.61 -0.10
C SER A 198 4.20 15.94 -0.97
N PRO A 199 4.48 17.25 -1.19
CA PRO A 199 5.52 17.70 -2.12
C PRO A 199 6.92 17.24 -1.71
N ASP A 200 7.16 17.01 -0.42
CA ASP A 200 8.46 16.66 0.15
C ASP A 200 8.75 15.16 0.20
N SER A 201 7.75 14.30 -0.07
CA SER A 201 7.96 12.86 -0.12
C SER A 201 8.97 12.48 -1.19
N VAL A 202 9.87 11.55 -0.88
CA VAL A 202 10.66 10.84 -1.89
C VAL A 202 9.80 9.72 -2.47
N ILE A 203 9.40 9.83 -3.73
CA ILE A 203 8.56 8.84 -4.40
C ILE A 203 9.45 7.99 -5.30
N ILE A 204 9.50 6.69 -4.99
CA ILE A 204 10.28 5.69 -5.70
C ILE A 204 9.33 4.87 -6.56
N GLY A 205 9.60 4.79 -7.86
CA GLY A 205 8.82 3.97 -8.78
C GLY A 205 9.26 2.52 -8.79
N ARG A 206 8.28 1.62 -8.92
CA ARG A 206 8.46 0.18 -9.14
C ARG A 206 7.62 -0.24 -10.34
N GLU A 207 8.27 -0.85 -11.33
CA GLU A 207 7.58 -1.56 -12.41
C GLU A 207 7.54 -3.05 -12.09
N TYR A 208 6.37 -3.67 -12.21
CA TYR A 208 6.26 -5.12 -12.09
C TYR A 208 6.87 -5.79 -13.32
N VAL A 209 7.85 -6.66 -13.09
CA VAL A 209 8.46 -7.49 -14.12
C VAL A 209 8.21 -8.95 -13.76
N PRO A 210 7.56 -9.75 -14.62
CA PRO A 210 7.32 -11.17 -14.37
C PRO A 210 8.62 -11.90 -14.00
N PRO A 211 8.61 -12.85 -13.04
CA PRO A 211 9.83 -13.53 -12.60
C PRO A 211 10.64 -14.20 -13.73
N GLY A 212 9.97 -14.73 -14.76
CA GLY A 212 10.63 -15.30 -15.94
C GLY A 212 11.40 -14.25 -16.74
N ASP A 213 10.81 -13.07 -16.93
CA ASP A 213 11.43 -11.97 -17.68
C ASP A 213 12.57 -11.32 -16.90
N GLN A 214 12.52 -11.36 -15.56
CA GLN A 214 13.63 -10.90 -14.73
C GLN A 214 14.91 -11.71 -14.97
N GLN A 215 14.85 -12.95 -15.48
CA GLN A 215 16.04 -13.74 -15.77
C GLN A 215 16.73 -13.36 -17.09
N ASN A 216 16.16 -12.45 -17.88
CA ASN A 216 16.72 -12.06 -19.17
C ASN A 216 18.12 -11.42 -19.06
N PHE A 217 18.49 -10.84 -17.92
CA PHE A 217 19.83 -10.31 -17.69
C PHE A 217 20.92 -11.39 -17.81
N MET A 218 20.57 -12.68 -17.69
CA MET A 218 21.54 -13.77 -17.84
C MET A 218 22.16 -13.81 -19.23
N ASN A 219 21.47 -13.32 -20.27
CA ASN A 219 21.99 -13.38 -21.64
C ASN A 219 22.86 -12.16 -21.99
N ASN A 220 22.39 -10.96 -21.66
CA ASN A 220 23.08 -9.70 -21.95
C ASN A 220 22.76 -8.66 -20.86
N PRO A 221 23.47 -8.70 -19.71
CA PRO A 221 23.08 -7.94 -18.54
C PRO A 221 23.09 -6.43 -18.77
N GLU A 222 24.08 -5.89 -19.48
CA GLU A 222 24.16 -4.45 -19.77
C GLU A 222 23.02 -3.98 -20.65
N GLN A 223 22.75 -4.68 -21.74
CA GLN A 223 21.66 -4.30 -22.65
C GLN A 223 20.31 -4.36 -21.93
N VAL A 224 20.06 -5.43 -21.14
CA VAL A 224 18.81 -5.57 -20.38
C VAL A 224 18.68 -4.48 -19.32
N GLY A 225 19.77 -4.08 -18.67
CA GLY A 225 19.79 -2.97 -17.71
C GLY A 225 19.46 -1.63 -18.37
N HIS A 226 20.14 -1.34 -19.48
CA HIS A 226 19.90 -0.15 -20.28
C HIS A 226 18.44 -0.09 -20.79
N ASP A 227 17.96 -1.17 -21.41
CA ASP A 227 16.60 -1.23 -21.98
C ASP A 227 15.53 -1.12 -20.91
N PHE A 228 15.78 -1.67 -19.71
CA PHE A 228 14.86 -1.50 -18.60
C PHE A 228 14.79 -0.03 -18.16
N ALA A 229 15.93 0.65 -18.01
CA ALA A 229 15.96 2.07 -17.69
C ALA A 229 15.27 2.93 -18.78
N GLU A 230 15.53 2.64 -20.06
CA GLU A 230 14.85 3.30 -21.18
C GLU A 230 13.34 3.15 -21.11
N ARG A 231 12.85 1.94 -20.83
CA ARG A 231 11.42 1.70 -20.64
C ARG A 231 10.86 2.59 -19.53
N LEU A 232 11.52 2.65 -18.37
CA LEU A 232 11.13 3.50 -17.23
C LEU A 232 11.08 4.98 -17.58
N LEU A 233 12.11 5.50 -18.26
CA LEU A 233 12.17 6.90 -18.68
C LEU A 233 11.09 7.25 -19.72
N ASN A 234 10.63 6.26 -20.48
CA ASN A 234 9.58 6.42 -21.47
C ASN A 234 8.15 6.33 -20.91
N HIS A 235 7.96 6.01 -19.62
CA HIS A 235 6.65 6.11 -18.99
C HIS A 235 6.18 7.57 -18.91
N GLU A 236 4.87 7.77 -19.05
CA GLU A 236 4.25 9.10 -18.88
C GLU A 236 4.57 9.70 -17.50
N ILE A 237 4.56 8.86 -16.46
CA ILE A 237 4.83 9.29 -15.08
C ILE A 237 6.24 9.87 -14.90
N SER A 238 7.23 9.34 -15.62
CA SER A 238 8.62 9.83 -15.61
C SER A 238 8.78 11.17 -16.37
N ARG A 239 7.88 11.47 -17.30
CA ARG A 239 7.90 12.75 -18.02
C ARG A 239 7.02 13.82 -17.39
N SER A 240 6.18 13.43 -16.44
CA SER A 240 5.19 14.29 -15.82
C SER A 240 5.78 15.07 -14.65
N ARG A 241 5.29 16.31 -14.47
CA ARG A 241 5.76 17.23 -13.43
C ARG A 241 4.58 17.94 -12.77
N VAL A 242 4.74 18.26 -11.49
CA VAL A 242 3.90 19.18 -10.73
C VAL A 242 4.82 20.26 -10.18
N ASP A 243 4.50 21.53 -10.47
CA ASP A 243 5.29 22.69 -10.03
C ASP A 243 6.79 22.58 -10.35
N GLY A 244 7.11 22.04 -11.54
CA GLY A 244 8.48 21.83 -12.01
C GLY A 244 9.19 20.59 -11.44
N ARG A 245 8.65 19.92 -10.41
CA ARG A 245 9.19 18.70 -9.83
C ARG A 245 8.63 17.46 -10.54
N SER A 246 9.50 16.48 -10.84
CA SER A 246 9.08 15.18 -11.38
C SER A 246 8.10 14.49 -10.43
N LEU A 247 7.14 13.72 -10.96
CA LEU A 247 6.23 12.97 -10.10
C LEU A 247 6.99 11.98 -9.22
N PHE A 248 7.95 11.24 -9.79
CA PHE A 248 8.84 10.34 -9.07
C PHE A 248 10.24 10.94 -8.96
N ASP A 249 10.95 10.59 -7.89
CA ASP A 249 12.33 11.04 -7.62
C ASP A 249 13.36 9.95 -7.97
N ALA A 250 12.94 8.68 -7.92
CA ALA A 250 13.82 7.53 -8.10
C ALA A 250 13.09 6.34 -8.73
N TRP A 251 13.85 5.37 -9.24
CA TRP A 251 13.31 4.09 -9.71
C TRP A 251 14.07 2.89 -9.17
N MET A 252 13.28 1.87 -8.83
CA MET A 252 13.76 0.59 -8.34
C MET A 252 14.22 -0.31 -9.50
N SER A 253 15.36 -0.99 -9.32
CA SER A 253 15.76 -2.10 -10.18
C SER A 253 14.79 -3.29 -10.03
N PHE A 254 15.11 -4.43 -10.65
CA PHE A 254 14.33 -5.66 -10.46
C PHE A 254 14.17 -6.04 -8.98
N ASN A 255 13.01 -6.63 -8.70
CA ASN A 255 12.54 -6.99 -7.37
C ASN A 255 12.78 -8.48 -7.14
N GLU A 256 13.65 -8.80 -6.18
CA GLU A 256 13.93 -10.18 -5.75
C GLU A 256 14.43 -11.08 -6.90
N ALA A 257 15.15 -10.49 -7.86
CA ALA A 257 15.54 -11.13 -9.12
C ALA A 257 16.42 -12.37 -8.95
N ILE A 258 17.19 -12.43 -7.86
CA ILE A 258 18.16 -13.50 -7.60
C ILE A 258 18.08 -13.96 -6.14
N PRO A 259 18.15 -15.29 -5.89
CA PRO A 259 18.34 -15.80 -4.54
C PRO A 259 19.74 -15.45 -4.04
N GLY A 260 19.87 -15.25 -2.73
CA GLY A 260 21.17 -15.08 -2.11
C GLY A 260 21.79 -16.40 -1.67
N PRO A 261 23.04 -16.35 -1.20
CA PRO A 261 23.79 -17.53 -0.82
C PRO A 261 23.19 -18.26 0.41
N GLN A 262 22.27 -17.64 1.15
CA GLN A 262 21.66 -18.25 2.34
C GLN A 262 20.13 -18.22 2.34
N PRO A 263 19.54 -19.28 1.77
CA PRO A 263 18.50 -19.98 2.51
C PRO A 263 18.98 -21.34 3.06
N TYR A 264 20.16 -21.85 2.63
CA TYR A 264 20.55 -23.27 2.78
C TYR A 264 21.96 -23.56 3.33
N GLY A 265 22.75 -22.54 3.70
CA GLY A 265 24.01 -22.72 4.42
C GLY A 265 25.18 -23.32 3.62
N SER A 266 25.05 -23.49 2.30
CA SER A 266 26.14 -23.91 1.41
C SER A 266 26.79 -22.70 0.73
N GLU A 267 28.10 -22.77 0.50
CA GLU A 267 28.82 -21.82 -0.35
C GLU A 267 28.17 -21.75 -1.75
N PRO A 268 28.02 -20.55 -2.36
CA PRO A 268 27.42 -20.43 -3.68
C PRO A 268 28.24 -21.17 -4.74
N SER A 269 27.54 -21.78 -5.69
CA SER A 269 28.19 -22.49 -6.80
C SER A 269 28.81 -21.53 -7.81
N ALA A 270 29.63 -22.04 -8.74
CA ALA A 270 30.17 -21.23 -9.83
C ALA A 270 29.05 -20.61 -10.71
N GLU A 271 27.93 -21.32 -10.89
CA GLU A 271 26.76 -20.79 -11.60
C GLU A 271 26.09 -19.65 -10.83
N ASP A 272 25.99 -19.76 -9.50
CA ASP A 272 25.44 -18.71 -8.66
C ASP A 272 26.33 -17.46 -8.71
N ILE A 273 27.66 -17.63 -8.60
CA ILE A 273 28.62 -16.52 -8.70
C ILE A 273 28.51 -15.82 -10.06
N GLU A 274 28.38 -16.57 -11.15
CA GLU A 274 28.17 -16.01 -12.48
C GLU A 274 26.85 -15.25 -12.57
N ARG A 275 25.76 -15.79 -11.99
CA ARG A 275 24.46 -15.10 -11.90
C ARG A 275 24.58 -13.79 -11.14
N PHE A 276 25.29 -13.77 -10.00
CA PHE A 276 25.48 -12.55 -9.21
C PHE A 276 26.29 -11.51 -9.98
N THR A 277 27.37 -11.93 -10.64
CA THR A 277 28.22 -11.07 -11.47
C THR A 277 27.44 -10.44 -12.62
N ARG A 278 26.58 -11.22 -13.29
CA ARG A 278 25.71 -10.69 -14.35
C ARG A 278 24.67 -9.72 -13.80
N TYR A 279 24.09 -10.01 -12.64
CA TYR A 279 23.13 -9.11 -12.02
C TYR A 279 23.77 -7.78 -11.58
N ASP A 280 25.02 -7.80 -11.10
CA ASP A 280 25.80 -6.58 -10.82
C ASP A 280 25.97 -5.71 -12.08
N ARG A 281 26.38 -6.31 -13.20
CA ARG A 281 26.51 -5.62 -14.49
C ARG A 281 25.19 -5.03 -15.00
N PHE A 282 24.09 -5.76 -14.81
CA PHE A 282 22.74 -5.27 -15.11
C PHE A 282 22.39 -4.03 -14.29
N GLN A 283 22.62 -4.07 -12.97
CA GLN A 283 22.35 -2.93 -12.10
C GLN A 283 23.19 -1.71 -12.48
N VAL A 284 24.49 -1.87 -12.77
CA VAL A 284 25.35 -0.78 -13.22
C VAL A 284 24.84 -0.11 -14.50
N ALA A 285 24.48 -0.91 -15.51
CA ALA A 285 23.95 -0.37 -16.77
C ALA A 285 22.59 0.34 -16.58
N PHE A 286 21.70 -0.26 -15.79
CA PHE A 286 20.42 0.36 -15.41
C PHE A 286 20.63 1.72 -14.73
N ALA A 287 21.48 1.77 -13.70
CA ALA A 287 21.74 2.99 -12.95
C ALA A 287 22.37 4.09 -13.79
N THR A 288 23.34 3.72 -14.64
CA THR A 288 24.02 4.68 -15.52
C THR A 288 23.01 5.36 -16.42
N ARG A 289 22.19 4.56 -17.12
CA ARG A 289 21.19 5.10 -18.05
C ARG A 289 20.09 5.88 -17.34
N LEU A 290 19.62 5.42 -16.19
CA LEU A 290 18.55 6.07 -15.44
C LEU A 290 18.97 7.48 -14.97
N ARG A 291 20.22 7.65 -14.52
CA ARG A 291 20.75 8.96 -14.11
C ARG A 291 20.91 9.95 -15.25
N GLU A 292 21.26 9.50 -16.44
CA GLU A 292 21.24 10.34 -17.64
C GLU A 292 19.82 10.89 -17.92
N GLY A 293 18.79 10.14 -17.52
CA GLY A 293 17.39 10.58 -17.55
C GLY A 293 16.95 11.45 -16.36
N GLY A 294 17.84 11.74 -15.41
CA GLY A 294 17.58 12.61 -14.26
C GLY A 294 16.88 11.95 -13.06
N PHE A 295 16.94 10.62 -12.94
CA PHE A 295 16.36 9.88 -11.81
C PHE A 295 17.43 9.12 -11.03
N GLU A 296 17.26 9.00 -9.71
CA GLU A 296 18.16 8.18 -8.89
C GLU A 296 17.75 6.69 -8.95
N PRO A 297 18.70 5.77 -9.14
CA PRO A 297 18.41 4.34 -9.14
C PRO A 297 18.45 3.76 -7.71
N VAL A 298 17.59 2.79 -7.42
CA VAL A 298 17.56 2.04 -6.14
C VAL A 298 17.89 0.56 -6.39
N ALA A 299 19.00 0.10 -5.79
CA ALA A 299 19.56 -1.24 -5.97
C ALA A 299 19.10 -2.24 -4.90
N MET A 300 19.49 -3.51 -5.05
CA MET A 300 19.49 -4.54 -3.99
C MET A 300 18.17 -4.90 -3.33
N ASN A 301 17.04 -4.68 -4.00
CA ASN A 301 15.68 -5.01 -3.52
C ASN A 301 15.46 -6.54 -3.44
N PHE A 302 16.22 -7.18 -2.57
CA PHE A 302 16.26 -8.60 -2.36
C PHE A 302 15.23 -9.02 -1.31
N ALA A 303 14.79 -10.28 -1.41
CA ALA A 303 13.84 -10.84 -0.48
C ALA A 303 14.39 -10.79 0.95
N THR A 304 13.49 -10.60 1.90
CA THR A 304 13.86 -10.50 3.31
C THR A 304 14.68 -11.71 3.75
N MET A 305 15.77 -11.45 4.49
CA MET A 305 16.74 -12.46 4.97
C MET A 305 17.52 -13.24 3.90
N ASN A 306 17.35 -12.97 2.59
CA ASN A 306 18.00 -13.76 1.53
C ASN A 306 19.48 -13.36 1.31
N TRP A 307 19.82 -12.10 1.58
CA TRP A 307 21.17 -11.52 1.45
C TRP A 307 21.64 -10.84 2.74
N ALA A 308 21.52 -11.56 3.86
CA ALA A 308 21.63 -11.02 5.22
C ALA A 308 23.05 -10.65 5.70
N HIS A 309 24.09 -10.87 4.87
CA HIS A 309 25.49 -10.58 5.24
C HIS A 309 26.09 -9.51 4.33
N GLY A 310 26.61 -8.42 4.92
CA GLY A 310 27.19 -7.32 4.16
C GLY A 310 28.45 -7.70 3.37
N ARG A 311 29.23 -8.66 3.87
CA ARG A 311 30.35 -9.23 3.11
C ARG A 311 29.94 -9.80 1.75
N ASP A 312 28.75 -10.38 1.64
CA ASP A 312 28.29 -10.96 0.37
C ASP A 312 28.01 -9.84 -0.63
N TRP A 313 27.50 -8.70 -0.16
CA TRP A 313 27.30 -7.51 -1.00
C TRP A 313 28.64 -6.96 -1.50
N LEU A 314 29.63 -6.89 -0.62
CA LEU A 314 30.99 -6.46 -0.98
C LEU A 314 31.67 -7.40 -1.98
N ASN A 315 31.45 -8.70 -1.85
CA ASN A 315 32.09 -9.70 -2.71
C ASN A 315 31.47 -9.77 -4.10
N TYR A 316 30.13 -9.66 -4.20
CA TYR A 316 29.42 -10.00 -5.43
C TYR A 316 28.83 -8.80 -6.17
N PHE A 317 28.69 -7.64 -5.54
CA PHE A 317 28.05 -6.47 -6.15
C PHE A 317 28.87 -5.19 -6.07
N LYS A 318 30.17 -5.31 -6.36
CA LYS A 318 31.10 -4.19 -6.31
C LYS A 318 30.69 -3.06 -7.26
N GLY A 319 30.32 -3.37 -8.51
CA GLY A 319 29.92 -2.35 -9.49
C GLY A 319 28.69 -1.58 -9.03
N THR A 320 27.70 -2.28 -8.47
CA THR A 320 26.50 -1.69 -7.90
C THR A 320 26.84 -0.76 -6.72
N LEU A 321 27.69 -1.20 -5.77
CA LEU A 321 28.12 -0.35 -4.64
C LEU A 321 28.98 0.84 -5.11
N GLU A 322 29.74 0.70 -6.19
CA GLU A 322 30.46 1.81 -6.81
C GLU A 322 29.53 2.78 -7.56
N THR A 323 28.36 2.32 -8.00
CA THR A 323 27.45 3.12 -8.82
C THR A 323 26.32 3.77 -8.01
N TYR A 324 25.67 3.07 -7.09
CA TYR A 324 24.41 3.50 -6.45
C TYR A 324 24.63 4.35 -5.18
N ASN A 325 23.71 5.29 -4.92
CA ASN A 325 23.62 5.93 -3.60
C ASN A 325 22.50 5.33 -2.75
N LEU A 326 21.39 4.90 -3.37
CA LEU A 326 20.26 4.29 -2.68
C LEU A 326 20.31 2.76 -2.75
N LEU A 327 20.28 2.14 -1.57
CA LEU A 327 20.24 0.68 -1.40
C LEU A 327 18.90 0.28 -0.79
N GLY A 328 18.15 -0.56 -1.49
CA GLY A 328 16.84 -1.07 -1.09
C GLY A 328 16.95 -2.29 -0.16
N PHE A 329 15.98 -2.43 0.74
CA PHE A 329 15.89 -3.55 1.70
C PHE A 329 14.44 -3.99 1.91
N HIS A 330 14.19 -5.30 1.94
CA HIS A 330 12.92 -5.87 2.37
C HIS A 330 13.05 -6.39 3.81
N GLU A 331 12.25 -5.86 4.73
CA GLU A 331 12.34 -6.16 6.16
C GLU A 331 10.98 -6.53 6.75
N TYR A 332 10.76 -7.84 6.90
CA TYR A 332 9.53 -8.36 7.49
C TYR A 332 9.79 -9.08 8.81
N GLY A 333 8.79 -9.07 9.70
CA GLY A 333 8.79 -9.86 10.93
C GLY A 333 7.47 -10.60 11.16
N TRP A 334 7.50 -11.60 12.02
CA TRP A 334 6.31 -12.32 12.47
C TRP A 334 6.55 -13.00 13.83
N PRO A 335 5.57 -12.99 14.78
CA PRO A 335 4.29 -12.28 14.73
C PRO A 335 4.41 -10.78 15.02
N ASN A 336 5.61 -10.30 15.31
CA ASN A 336 5.95 -8.90 15.52
C ASN A 336 7.27 -8.58 14.79
N MET A 337 7.58 -7.29 14.63
CA MET A 337 8.80 -6.87 13.93
C MET A 337 10.07 -7.06 14.76
N GLN A 338 9.95 -7.16 16.09
CA GLN A 338 11.05 -7.43 17.03
C GLN A 338 11.57 -8.87 16.96
N GLY A 339 10.77 -9.81 16.44
CA GLY A 339 11.06 -11.24 16.47
C GLY A 339 10.78 -11.93 17.81
N ILE A 340 10.08 -11.28 18.74
CA ILE A 340 9.75 -11.88 20.04
C ILE A 340 8.78 -13.05 19.80
N GLY A 341 9.20 -14.27 20.16
CA GLY A 341 8.38 -15.46 19.94
C GLY A 341 8.20 -15.85 18.47
N GLY A 342 9.06 -15.35 17.56
CA GLY A 342 8.97 -15.65 16.14
C GLY A 342 10.27 -15.38 15.39
N LYS A 343 10.16 -14.90 14.14
CA LYS A 343 11.31 -14.62 13.25
C LYS A 343 11.20 -13.22 12.66
N THR A 344 12.34 -12.56 12.49
CA THR A 344 12.39 -11.21 11.91
C THR A 344 13.64 -11.02 11.06
N GLY A 345 13.47 -10.36 9.92
CA GLY A 345 14.55 -9.74 9.14
C GLY A 345 14.65 -8.23 9.37
N CYS A 346 13.89 -7.67 10.32
CA CYS A 346 13.96 -6.25 10.64
C CYS A 346 15.32 -5.89 11.25
N LEU A 347 15.86 -4.75 10.84
CA LEU A 347 17.18 -4.23 11.17
C LEU A 347 18.35 -5.03 10.57
N ASP A 348 18.11 -5.96 9.64
CA ASP A 348 19.19 -6.63 8.92
C ASP A 348 20.00 -5.64 8.07
N TYR A 349 19.39 -4.54 7.62
CA TYR A 349 20.10 -3.45 6.96
C TYR A 349 21.26 -2.94 7.81
N ARG A 350 21.18 -2.91 9.15
CA ARG A 350 22.28 -2.42 9.99
C ARG A 350 23.52 -3.31 9.88
N LYS A 351 23.33 -4.63 9.84
CA LYS A 351 24.43 -5.59 9.69
C LYS A 351 25.10 -5.42 8.34
N ILE A 352 24.30 -5.29 7.29
CA ILE A 352 24.76 -5.12 5.91
C ILE A 352 25.48 -3.77 5.76
N MET A 353 24.83 -2.69 6.19
CA MET A 353 25.34 -1.33 6.07
C MET A 353 26.58 -1.09 6.92
N ARG A 354 26.74 -1.75 8.07
CA ARG A 354 27.99 -1.69 8.84
C ARG A 354 29.18 -2.13 7.99
N ASP A 355 29.07 -3.28 7.31
CA ASP A 355 30.16 -3.82 6.50
C ASP A 355 30.35 -2.97 5.23
N VAL A 356 29.28 -2.59 4.54
CA VAL A 356 29.33 -1.73 3.34
C VAL A 356 29.98 -0.38 3.66
N ARG A 357 29.58 0.28 4.75
CA ARG A 357 30.13 1.58 5.17
C ARG A 357 31.58 1.49 5.64
N SER A 358 32.05 0.33 6.07
CA SER A 358 33.47 0.13 6.38
C SER A 358 34.38 0.28 5.15
N VAL A 359 33.84 0.07 3.95
CA VAL A 359 34.54 0.21 2.66
C VAL A 359 34.19 1.54 1.98
N TYR A 360 32.91 1.92 1.97
CA TYR A 360 32.41 3.06 1.18
C TYR A 360 32.05 4.30 2.01
N GLY A 361 32.30 4.30 3.32
CA GLY A 361 31.97 5.41 4.21
C GLY A 361 30.49 5.78 4.17
N ASN A 362 30.18 7.08 4.13
CA ASN A 362 28.81 7.60 4.18
C ASN A 362 28.10 7.68 2.81
N LYS A 363 28.67 7.06 1.77
CA LYS A 363 28.14 7.15 0.41
C LYS A 363 26.67 6.70 0.28
N HIS A 364 26.32 5.62 0.98
CA HIS A 364 25.06 4.93 0.77
C HIS A 364 23.99 5.34 1.78
N THR A 365 22.77 5.52 1.27
CA THR A 365 21.55 5.67 2.06
C THR A 365 20.70 4.41 1.91
N ALA A 366 20.31 3.82 3.04
CA ALA A 366 19.38 2.70 3.08
C ALA A 366 17.94 3.20 2.91
N VAL A 367 17.19 2.50 2.07
CA VAL A 367 15.74 2.67 1.93
C VAL A 367 15.10 1.32 2.17
N ILE A 368 14.25 1.20 3.19
CA ILE A 368 13.52 -0.04 3.40
C ILE A 368 12.32 -0.01 2.44
N THR A 369 12.49 -0.63 1.28
CA THR A 369 11.54 -0.58 0.16
C THR A 369 10.30 -1.42 0.42
N GLU A 370 10.38 -2.41 1.30
CA GLU A 370 9.21 -3.12 1.80
C GLU A 370 9.39 -3.49 3.27
N CYS A 371 8.39 -3.23 4.12
CA CYS A 371 8.41 -3.73 5.49
C CYS A 371 7.03 -3.96 6.10
N GLY A 372 7.01 -4.69 7.20
CA GLY A 372 5.80 -4.91 7.99
C GLY A 372 5.74 -6.30 8.59
N LEU A 373 4.52 -6.76 8.87
CA LEU A 373 4.27 -8.12 9.32
C LEU A 373 3.87 -9.00 8.15
N ALA A 374 4.74 -9.98 7.83
CA ALA A 374 4.50 -10.97 6.80
C ALA A 374 4.79 -12.36 7.36
N ARG A 375 3.83 -13.28 7.22
CA ARG A 375 4.01 -14.66 7.68
C ARG A 375 5.09 -15.42 6.89
N LEU A 376 5.45 -14.93 5.71
CA LEU A 376 6.64 -15.33 4.95
C LEU A 376 7.92 -15.36 5.81
N ALA A 377 8.01 -14.49 6.83
CA ALA A 377 9.15 -14.48 7.75
C ALA A 377 9.29 -15.84 8.48
N LEU A 378 8.20 -16.59 8.69
CA LEU A 378 8.25 -17.98 9.14
C LEU A 378 8.59 -18.88 7.95
N THR A 379 9.75 -19.51 7.97
CA THR A 379 10.15 -20.45 6.92
C THR A 379 9.15 -21.60 6.78
N GLY A 380 8.56 -21.77 5.59
CA GLY A 380 7.99 -23.05 5.15
C GLY A 380 6.54 -23.38 5.53
N SER A 381 5.77 -22.49 6.17
CA SER A 381 4.32 -22.76 6.35
C SER A 381 3.47 -21.49 6.44
N GLY A 382 2.40 -21.43 5.62
CA GLY A 382 1.37 -20.39 5.70
C GLY A 382 1.28 -19.42 4.51
N GLY A 383 2.20 -19.46 3.56
CA GLY A 383 2.16 -18.57 2.39
C GLY A 383 2.47 -17.10 2.72
N ASP A 384 2.56 -16.31 1.66
CA ASP A 384 2.91 -14.89 1.74
C ASP A 384 1.66 -14.04 2.05
N VAL A 385 1.40 -13.86 3.35
CA VAL A 385 0.21 -13.19 3.88
C VAL A 385 0.56 -12.24 5.02
N GLY A 386 -0.19 -11.15 5.12
CA GLY A 386 0.01 -10.10 6.11
C GLY A 386 -0.72 -10.33 7.43
N TYR A 387 -0.53 -9.40 8.38
CA TYR A 387 -1.05 -9.47 9.75
C TYR A 387 -2.54 -9.79 9.89
N ARG A 388 -3.39 -9.39 8.92
CA ARG A 388 -4.84 -9.56 9.02
C ARG A 388 -5.31 -11.02 9.02
N VAL A 389 -4.45 -11.98 8.64
CA VAL A 389 -4.82 -13.40 8.68
C VAL A 389 -4.83 -13.99 10.09
N ASP A 390 -4.15 -13.34 11.03
CA ASP A 390 -4.05 -13.84 12.40
C ASP A 390 -4.92 -12.98 13.32
N PRO A 391 -6.05 -13.50 13.81
CA PRO A 391 -6.93 -12.74 14.69
C PRO A 391 -6.30 -12.41 16.05
N LEU A 392 -5.15 -13.02 16.39
CA LEU A 392 -4.40 -12.71 17.61
C LEU A 392 -3.52 -11.47 17.45
N ILE A 393 -3.26 -11.01 16.22
CA ILE A 393 -2.51 -9.77 15.97
C ILE A 393 -3.52 -8.63 15.84
N THR A 394 -3.68 -7.85 16.91
CA THR A 394 -4.55 -6.67 16.88
C THR A 394 -3.86 -5.50 16.17
N PHE A 395 -4.62 -4.48 15.79
CA PHE A 395 -4.03 -3.22 15.31
C PHE A 395 -3.05 -2.63 16.33
N ALA A 396 -3.35 -2.72 17.63
CA ALA A 396 -2.48 -2.20 18.69
C ALA A 396 -1.15 -2.94 18.76
N ASP A 397 -1.15 -4.26 18.55
CA ASP A 397 0.08 -5.07 18.53
C ASP A 397 0.95 -4.73 17.32
N TYR A 398 0.32 -4.60 16.14
CA TYR A 398 1.05 -4.18 14.94
C TYR A 398 1.59 -2.75 15.11
N TRP A 399 0.78 -1.84 15.66
CA TRP A 399 1.23 -0.47 15.95
C TRP A 399 2.40 -0.42 16.93
N ALA A 400 2.39 -1.23 17.99
CA ALA A 400 3.52 -1.35 18.90
C ALA A 400 4.81 -1.81 18.18
N SER A 401 4.67 -2.73 17.23
CA SER A 401 5.79 -3.17 16.36
C SER A 401 6.29 -2.03 15.46
N LEU A 402 5.39 -1.28 14.82
CA LEU A 402 5.74 -0.17 13.94
C LEU A 402 6.41 0.99 14.68
N ARG A 403 5.95 1.30 15.89
CA ARG A 403 6.54 2.35 16.73
C ARG A 403 7.97 2.00 17.14
N TRP A 404 8.18 0.78 17.63
CA TRP A 404 9.52 0.28 17.93
C TRP A 404 10.42 0.36 16.70
N TYR A 405 9.93 -0.10 15.55
CA TYR A 405 10.73 -0.11 14.33
C TYR A 405 11.07 1.32 13.88
N ASN A 406 10.11 2.25 13.95
CA ASN A 406 10.36 3.67 13.70
C ASN A 406 11.42 4.26 14.64
N GLU A 407 11.33 4.00 15.94
CA GLU A 407 12.33 4.45 16.93
C GLU A 407 13.73 3.92 16.60
N GLU A 408 13.84 2.68 16.15
CA GLU A 408 15.11 2.12 15.70
C GLU A 408 15.61 2.81 14.42
N LEU A 409 14.77 2.96 13.39
CA LEU A 409 15.17 3.65 12.15
C LEU A 409 15.58 5.10 12.40
N MET A 410 14.97 5.79 13.35
CA MET A 410 15.29 7.18 13.69
C MET A 410 16.70 7.35 14.27
N ARG A 411 17.31 6.28 14.79
CA ARG A 411 18.70 6.31 15.30
C ARG A 411 19.76 6.25 14.20
N ASP A 412 19.37 5.88 12.98
CA ASP A 412 20.28 5.67 11.87
C ASP A 412 20.13 6.78 10.82
N ASP A 413 21.02 7.78 10.85
CA ASP A 413 20.98 8.95 9.96
C ASP A 413 21.05 8.60 8.46
N TYR A 414 21.69 7.48 8.13
CA TYR A 414 21.84 6.92 6.79
C TYR A 414 20.60 6.12 6.30
N VAL A 415 19.49 6.14 7.04
CA VAL A 415 18.23 5.52 6.62
C VAL A 415 17.25 6.61 6.18
N LEU A 416 16.80 6.54 4.93
CA LEU A 416 15.79 7.44 4.38
C LEU A 416 14.44 7.25 5.06
N GLY A 417 14.02 6.00 5.20
CA GLY A 417 12.72 5.62 5.73
C GLY A 417 12.37 4.19 5.34
N CYS A 418 11.14 3.78 5.65
CA CYS A 418 10.60 2.50 5.27
C CYS A 418 9.25 2.60 4.57
N CYS A 419 8.92 1.64 3.70
CA CYS A 419 7.65 1.59 2.98
C CYS A 419 6.81 0.43 3.50
N LEU A 420 5.78 0.75 4.29
CA LEU A 420 4.88 -0.24 4.87
C LEU A 420 4.11 -0.97 3.76
N TYR A 421 4.23 -2.29 3.71
CA TYR A 421 3.51 -3.17 2.79
C TYR A 421 2.18 -3.64 3.45
N GLN A 422 1.01 -3.13 3.04
CA GLN A 422 0.83 -2.07 2.04
C GLN A 422 -0.36 -1.14 2.31
N VAL A 423 -0.30 0.06 1.73
CA VAL A 423 -1.34 1.07 1.76
C VAL A 423 -1.95 1.16 0.36
N GLY A 424 -3.13 0.55 0.17
CA GLY A 424 -3.77 0.43 -1.15
C GLY A 424 -3.40 -0.86 -1.87
N HIS A 425 -4.07 -1.95 -1.49
CA HIS A 425 -3.70 -3.30 -1.88
C HIS A 425 -4.10 -3.70 -3.30
N GLY A 426 -3.29 -4.58 -3.90
CA GLY A 426 -3.67 -5.39 -5.05
C GLY A 426 -4.47 -6.65 -4.64
N PRO A 427 -5.18 -7.33 -5.55
CA PRO A 427 -6.07 -8.45 -5.23
C PRO A 427 -5.42 -9.58 -4.40
N ASN A 428 -4.14 -9.87 -4.64
CA ASN A 428 -3.43 -10.98 -3.97
C ASN A 428 -2.90 -10.63 -2.58
N TRP A 429 -3.10 -9.39 -2.13
CA TRP A 429 -2.34 -8.80 -1.04
C TRP A 429 -3.22 -8.05 -0.03
N GLU A 430 -4.53 -8.38 0.01
CA GLU A 430 -5.53 -7.78 0.90
C GLU A 430 -5.18 -7.92 2.39
N THR A 431 -4.50 -9.01 2.73
CA THR A 431 -4.13 -9.34 4.12
C THR A 431 -3.09 -8.39 4.72
N PHE A 432 -2.48 -7.54 3.88
CA PHE A 432 -1.49 -6.53 4.25
C PHE A 432 -2.06 -5.11 4.38
N GLU A 433 -3.34 -4.90 4.04
CA GLU A 433 -3.90 -3.54 3.89
C GLU A 433 -3.83 -2.71 5.18
N LEU A 434 -3.41 -1.46 5.04
CA LEU A 434 -3.31 -0.47 6.11
C LEU A 434 -4.20 0.75 5.87
N ALA A 435 -4.52 1.08 4.62
CA ALA A 435 -5.43 2.17 4.29
C ALA A 435 -6.80 1.96 4.95
N GLY A 436 -7.36 3.02 5.52
CA GLY A 436 -8.63 2.97 6.24
C GLY A 436 -8.58 2.26 7.60
N THR A 437 -7.40 1.92 8.13
CA THR A 437 -7.25 1.36 9.47
C THR A 437 -6.82 2.43 10.48
N PRO A 438 -7.03 2.20 11.81
CA PRO A 438 -6.52 3.11 12.85
C PRO A 438 -4.99 3.31 12.83
N ILE A 439 -4.23 2.42 12.19
CA ILE A 439 -2.77 2.54 12.08
C ILE A 439 -2.37 3.81 11.33
N ILE A 440 -3.11 4.20 10.28
CA ILE A 440 -2.82 5.43 9.53
C ILE A 440 -2.94 6.66 10.43
N ASP A 441 -3.99 6.72 11.26
CA ASP A 441 -4.20 7.81 12.20
C ASP A 441 -3.11 7.85 13.27
N TRP A 442 -2.67 6.68 13.76
CA TRP A 442 -1.59 6.61 14.74
C TRP A 442 -0.24 7.03 14.16
N ILE A 443 0.06 6.70 12.90
CA ILE A 443 1.25 7.20 12.22
C ILE A 443 1.18 8.73 12.12
N ALA A 444 0.03 9.29 11.70
CA ALA A 444 -0.16 10.73 11.60
C ALA A 444 0.08 11.44 12.95
N SER A 445 -0.28 10.82 14.07
CA SER A 445 -0.04 11.35 15.42
C SER A 445 1.43 11.36 15.88
N LEU A 446 2.35 10.69 15.16
CA LEU A 446 3.78 10.88 15.41
C LEU A 446 4.27 12.26 14.94
N GLY A 447 3.54 12.87 14.01
CA GLY A 447 3.81 14.15 13.38
C GLY A 447 3.34 15.39 14.15
N SER A 448 2.42 15.19 15.10
CA SER A 448 1.62 16.25 15.75
C SER A 448 2.16 16.73 17.08
#